data_AF-A0A166QNF6-F1
#
_entry.id   AF-A0A166QNF6-F1
#
_cell.length_a   1.000
_cell.length_b   1.000
_cell.length_c   1.000
_cell.angle_alpha   90.00
_cell.angle_beta   90.00
_cell.angle_gamma   90.00
#
_symmetry.space_group_name_H-M   'P 1'
#
loop_
_entity.id
_entity.type
_entity.pdbx_description
1 polymer ?
#
loop_
_entity_poly.entity_id
_entity_poly.type
_entity_poly.pdbx_seq_one_letter_code
_entity_poly.pdbx_strand_id
1 'polypeptide(L)'
;MASTAFQITEDDVENVLRRHSLRVSNTQGKSFAEMAGVLFDDLDHGRVERAALTASSDLEEQTLGAYEEIKVILVEMGVLTL
;
A
#
# COMPACT_ATOMS: atom_id res chain seq x y z
N MET A 1 11.84 14.82 15.73
CA MET A 1 11.99 13.48 16.34
C MET A 1 11.63 12.48 15.27
N ALA A 2 12.50 11.51 14.98
CA ALA A 2 12.19 10.49 13.99
C ALA A 2 11.25 9.46 14.63
N SER A 3 10.05 9.29 14.07
CA SER A 3 9.16 8.18 14.43
C SER A 3 9.90 6.87 14.21
N THR A 4 9.94 5.99 15.19
CA THR A 4 10.70 4.72 15.12
C THR A 4 9.86 3.54 14.62
N ALA A 5 8.58 3.77 14.34
CA ALA A 5 7.65 2.75 13.88
C ALA A 5 6.59 3.39 12.99
N PHE A 6 6.28 2.72 11.88
CA PHE A 6 5.17 3.05 11.00
C PHE A 6 4.37 1.79 10.74
N GLN A 7 3.06 1.86 10.92
CA GLN A 7 2.18 0.70 10.76
C GLN A 7 1.14 1.00 9.68
N ILE A 8 1.04 0.07 8.73
CA ILE A 8 -0.02 0.06 7.72
C ILE A 8 -1.23 -0.74 8.18
N THR A 9 -2.38 -0.45 7.58
CA THR A 9 -3.62 -1.21 7.74
C THR A 9 -4.14 -1.72 6.40
N GLU A 10 -5.16 -2.57 6.44
CA GLU A 10 -5.91 -2.97 5.25
C GLU A 10 -6.52 -1.75 4.53
N ASP A 11 -6.97 -0.74 5.29
CA ASP A 11 -7.55 0.49 4.74
C ASP A 11 -6.54 1.24 3.85
N ASP A 12 -5.25 1.19 4.19
CA ASP A 12 -4.19 1.80 3.37
C ASP A 12 -4.05 1.11 2.02
N VAL A 13 -4.10 -0.23 2.00
CA VAL A 13 -4.11 -1.03 0.77
C VAL A 13 -5.37 -0.73 -0.04
N GLU A 14 -6.53 -0.67 0.61
CA GLU A 14 -7.79 -0.31 -0.02
C GLU A 14 -7.73 1.10 -0.65
N ASN A 15 -7.16 2.07 0.05
CA ASN A 15 -6.99 3.44 -0.45
C ASN A 15 -6.11 3.49 -1.69
N VAL A 16 -5.02 2.72 -1.72
CA VAL A 16 -4.17 2.60 -2.91
C VAL A 16 -4.95 1.96 -4.06
N LEU A 17 -5.68 0.86 -3.83
CA LEU A 17 -6.54 0.24 -4.84
C LEU A 17 -7.60 1.20 -5.40
N ARG A 18 -8.26 1.98 -4.53
CA ARG A 18 -9.26 2.99 -4.92
C ARG A 18 -8.63 4.08 -5.78
N ARG A 19 -7.49 4.62 -5.35
CA ARG A 19 -6.75 5.68 -6.05
C ARG A 19 -6.25 5.21 -7.43
N HIS A 20 -5.97 3.91 -7.57
CA HIS A 20 -5.52 3.29 -8.82
C HIS A 20 -6.56 2.38 -9.48
N SER A 21 -7.85 2.62 -9.22
CA SER A 21 -8.94 1.72 -9.64
C SER A 21 -8.98 1.39 -11.13
N LEU A 22 -8.61 2.34 -12.01
CA LEU A 22 -8.54 2.12 -13.46
C LEU A 22 -7.38 1.23 -13.91
N ARG A 23 -6.44 0.92 -13.02
CA ARG A 23 -5.22 0.13 -13.28
C ARG A 23 -5.25 -1.24 -12.60
N VAL A 24 -6.33 -1.58 -11.92
CA VAL A 24 -6.49 -2.90 -11.29
C VAL A 24 -6.75 -3.93 -12.38
N SER A 25 -5.83 -4.88 -12.57
CA SER A 25 -5.82 -5.80 -13.72
C SER A 25 -7.02 -6.74 -13.76
N ASN A 26 -7.44 -7.28 -12.61
CA ASN A 26 -8.64 -8.11 -12.47
C ASN A 26 -9.05 -8.21 -11.00
N THR A 27 -10.24 -7.73 -10.65
CA THR A 27 -10.77 -7.81 -9.28
C THR A 27 -11.33 -9.21 -8.94
N GLN A 28 -11.52 -10.08 -9.94
CA GLN A 28 -12.19 -11.37 -9.81
C GLN A 28 -13.60 -11.26 -9.18
N GLY A 29 -14.26 -10.10 -9.35
CA GLY A 29 -15.57 -9.81 -8.77
C GLY A 29 -15.55 -9.39 -7.29
N LYS A 30 -14.37 -9.31 -6.66
CA LYS A 30 -14.20 -8.83 -5.28
C LYS A 30 -14.30 -7.31 -5.22
N SER A 31 -14.81 -6.81 -4.11
CA SER A 31 -14.67 -5.40 -3.72
C SER A 31 -13.22 -5.06 -3.37
N PHE A 32 -12.86 -3.77 -3.38
CA PHE A 32 -11.50 -3.39 -2.96
C PHE A 32 -11.20 -3.68 -1.49
N ALA A 33 -12.20 -3.65 -0.61
CA ALA A 33 -12.03 -4.06 0.77
C ALA A 33 -11.66 -5.55 0.87
N GLU A 34 -12.37 -6.42 0.15
CA GLU A 34 -12.06 -7.86 0.11
C GLU A 34 -10.71 -8.15 -0.54
N MET A 35 -10.31 -7.36 -1.53
CA MET A 35 -8.97 -7.47 -2.12
C MET A 35 -7.91 -7.01 -1.13
N ALA A 36 -8.12 -5.89 -0.44
CA ALA A 36 -7.19 -5.31 0.51
C ALA A 36 -6.89 -6.28 1.66
N GLY A 37 -7.90 -6.92 2.24
CA GLY A 37 -7.69 -7.91 3.31
C GLY A 37 -6.80 -9.08 2.86
N VAL A 38 -7.02 -9.62 1.66
CA VAL A 38 -6.19 -10.72 1.13
C VAL A 38 -4.76 -10.24 0.82
N LEU A 39 -4.65 -9.07 0.18
CA LEU A 39 -3.35 -8.53 -0.24
C LEU A 39 -2.52 -8.02 0.92
N PHE A 40 -3.15 -7.60 2.01
CA PHE A 40 -2.48 -7.11 3.20
C PHE A 40 -1.59 -8.19 3.81
N ASP A 41 -2.08 -9.42 3.93
CA ASP A 41 -1.29 -10.54 4.45
C ASP A 41 -0.09 -10.91 3.56
N ASP A 42 -0.22 -10.71 2.24
CA ASP A 42 0.81 -11.04 1.24
C ASP A 42 1.82 -9.90 1.01
N LEU A 43 1.57 -8.72 1.58
CA LEU A 43 2.38 -7.53 1.36
C LEU A 43 3.72 -7.61 2.12
N ASP A 44 4.78 -7.00 1.59
CA ASP A 44 6.04 -6.86 2.33
C ASP A 44 5.94 -5.65 3.29
N HIS A 45 5.41 -5.90 4.49
CA HIS A 45 5.19 -4.86 5.51
C HIS A 45 6.49 -4.18 5.92
N GLY A 46 7.59 -4.94 6.02
CA GLY A 46 8.89 -4.39 6.39
C GLY A 46 9.45 -3.45 5.33
N ARG A 47 9.19 -3.74 4.05
CA ARG A 47 9.55 -2.84 2.95
C ARG A 47 8.72 -1.55 2.98
N VAL A 48 7.42 -1.65 3.23
CA VAL A 48 6.55 -0.45 3.32
C VAL A 48 6.87 0.40 4.54
N GLU A 49 7.12 -0.20 5.70
CA GLU A 49 7.57 0.52 6.89
C GLU A 49 8.86 1.28 6.63
N ARG A 50 9.88 0.63 6.02
CA ARG A 50 11.13 1.31 5.66
C ARG A 50 10.91 2.47 4.69
N ALA A 51 10.05 2.30 3.69
CA ALA A 51 9.75 3.36 2.72
C ALA A 51 9.10 4.57 3.41
N ALA A 52 8.13 4.32 4.29
CA ALA A 52 7.50 5.35 5.10
C ALA A 52 8.53 6.10 5.95
N LEU A 53 9.30 5.38 6.77
CA LEU A 53 10.30 5.97 7.67
C LEU A 53 11.46 6.67 6.95
N THR A 54 11.76 6.29 5.70
CA THR A 54 12.76 6.96 4.85
C THR A 54 12.21 8.23 4.20
N ALA A 55 10.90 8.29 3.93
CA ALA A 55 10.29 9.42 3.25
C ALA A 55 10.39 10.71 4.09
N SER A 56 10.08 10.64 5.39
CA SER A 56 10.11 11.79 6.28
C SER A 56 10.01 11.41 7.76
N SER A 57 10.15 12.40 8.64
CA SER A 57 9.68 12.33 10.03
C SER A 57 8.25 12.85 10.24
N ASP A 58 7.67 13.48 9.21
CA ASP A 58 6.27 13.92 9.22
C ASP A 58 5.32 12.76 8.89
N LEU A 59 4.22 12.62 9.63
CA LEU A 59 3.32 11.47 9.50
C LEU A 59 2.58 11.45 8.16
N GLU A 60 2.22 12.60 7.61
CA GLU A 60 1.54 12.67 6.31
C GLU A 60 2.50 12.25 5.20
N GLU A 61 3.73 12.75 5.24
CA GLU A 61 4.77 12.37 4.28
C GLU A 61 5.17 10.89 4.42
N GLN A 62 5.21 10.34 5.64
CA GLN A 62 5.40 8.90 5.87
C GLN A 62 4.28 8.07 5.25
N THR A 63 3.02 8.51 5.40
CA THR A 63 1.85 7.84 4.83
C THR A 63 1.90 7.84 3.31
N LEU A 64 2.30 8.96 2.70
CA LEU A 64 2.51 9.03 1.25
C LEU A 64 3.64 8.10 0.79
N GLY A 65 4.76 8.05 1.53
CA GLY A 65 5.85 7.11 1.26
C GLY A 65 5.39 5.65 1.31
N ALA A 66 4.58 5.30 2.31
CA ALA A 66 3.98 3.97 2.40
C ALA A 66 3.08 3.66 1.20
N TYR A 67 2.23 4.61 0.78
CA TYR A 67 1.27 4.41 -0.31
C TYR A 67 1.95 4.20 -1.65
N GLU A 68 3.02 4.96 -1.90
CA GLU A 68 3.84 4.77 -3.09
C GLU A 68 4.50 3.39 -3.10
N GLU A 69 5.00 2.91 -1.96
CA GLU A 69 5.61 1.59 -1.86
C GLU A 69 4.59 0.46 -2.01
N ILE A 70 3.41 0.57 -1.39
CA ILE A 70 2.29 -0.37 -1.58
C ILE A 70 1.96 -0.46 -3.07
N LYS A 71 1.84 0.68 -3.77
CA LYS A 71 1.57 0.70 -5.21
C LYS A 71 2.64 -0.07 -5.99
N VAL A 72 3.93 0.13 -5.69
CA VAL A 72 5.03 -0.59 -6.34
C VAL A 72 4.91 -2.09 -6.13
N ILE A 73 4.68 -2.54 -4.89
CA ILE A 73 4.50 -3.96 -4.56
C ILE A 73 3.30 -4.53 -5.33
N LEU A 74 2.17 -3.81 -5.37
CA LEU A 74 0.98 -4.26 -6.10
C LEU A 74 1.21 -4.36 -7.61
N VAL A 75 2.11 -3.55 -8.18
CA VAL A 75 2.54 -3.71 -9.58
C VAL A 75 3.40 -4.97 -9.74
N GLU A 76 4.35 -5.21 -8.84
CA GLU A 76 5.21 -6.40 -8.86
C GLU A 76 4.40 -7.71 -8.71
N MET A 77 3.31 -7.67 -7.92
CA MET A 77 2.36 -8.77 -7.77
C MET A 77 1.41 -8.93 -8.96
N GLY A 78 1.42 -8.00 -9.93
CA GLY A 78 0.51 -8.00 -11.09
C GLY A 78 -0.93 -7.55 -10.78
N VAL A 79 -1.19 -7.04 -9.57
CA VAL A 79 -2.48 -6.50 -9.16
C VAL A 79 -2.77 -5.17 -9.86
N LEU A 80 -1.75 -4.30 -9.96
CA LEU A 80 -1.81 -3.03 -10.68
C LEU A 80 -0.97 -3.09 -11.96
N THR A 81 -1.38 -2.33 -12.97
CA THR A 81 -0.55 -2.05 -14.15
C THR A 81 0.31 -0.79 -13.96
N LEU A 82 1.47 -0.76 -14.62
CA LEU A 82 2.39 0.38 -14.70
C LEU A 82 1.69 1.67 -15.19
#